data_AF-A0A7W0TDX6-F1
#
_entry.id   AF-A0A7W0TDX6-F1
#
_cell.length_a   1.000
_cell.length_b   1.000
_cell.length_c   1.000
_cell.angle_alpha   90.00
_cell.angle_beta   90.00
_cell.angle_gamma   90.00
#
_symmetry.space_group_name_H-M   'P 1'
#
loop_
_entity.id
_entity.type
_entity.pdbx_description
1 polymer ?
#
loop_
_entity_poly.entity_id
_entity_poly.type
_entity_poly.pdbx_seq_one_letter_code
_entity_poly.pdbx_strand_id
1 'polypeptide(L)'
;MNTRLEHKLAAARKYRSVIRFFENHRSLLGSTEHRALAITALTRAERRLTRVTKTIVALRGALQRREARRLANAPPKVAICRVFGSRYCDQALKVAWCESHHSTTARNGQYLGLFQMGWSERRLFGHGQKAHQQAIAAHKYFVLSGRDWSPWSCKPWYGYS
;
A
#
# COMPACT_ATOMS: atom_id res chain seq x y z
N MET A 1 6.39 -8.98 -10.06
CA MET A 1 6.11 -9.70 -8.80
C MET A 1 7.47 -10.00 -8.12
N ASN A 2 7.60 -10.03 -6.79
CA ASN A 2 8.92 -10.15 -6.14
C ASN A 2 9.35 -11.63 -6.09
N THR A 3 10.18 -12.05 -7.04
CA THR A 3 10.68 -13.43 -7.22
C THR A 3 11.20 -14.05 -5.92
N ARG A 4 11.86 -13.25 -5.07
CA ARG A 4 12.37 -13.72 -3.78
C ARG A 4 11.25 -14.09 -2.80
N LEU A 5 10.17 -13.32 -2.77
CA LEU A 5 9.00 -13.60 -1.91
C LEU A 5 8.26 -14.86 -2.41
N GLU A 6 8.09 -15.01 -3.72
CA GLU A 6 7.49 -16.18 -4.33
C GLU A 6 8.22 -17.47 -4.00
N HIS A 7 9.55 -17.47 -4.15
CA HIS A 7 10.38 -18.62 -3.78
C HIS A 7 10.22 -18.99 -2.29
N LYS A 8 10.11 -17.99 -1.39
CA LYS A 8 9.89 -18.27 0.04
C LYS A 8 8.48 -18.80 0.31
N LEU A 9 7.46 -18.28 -0.36
CA LEU A 9 6.09 -18.80 -0.27
C LEU A 9 6.01 -20.26 -0.75
N ALA A 10 6.65 -20.58 -1.88
CA ALA A 10 6.74 -21.95 -2.39
C ALA A 10 7.46 -22.88 -1.39
N ALA A 11 8.59 -22.44 -0.82
CA ALA A 11 9.30 -23.20 0.20
C ALA A 11 8.43 -23.43 1.47
N ALA A 12 7.70 -22.42 1.93
CA ALA A 12 6.80 -22.56 3.07
C ALA A 12 5.68 -23.59 2.79
N ARG A 13 5.10 -23.57 1.59
CA ARG A 13 4.13 -24.60 1.15
C ARG A 13 4.73 -25.99 1.19
N LYS A 14 5.94 -26.17 0.64
CA LYS A 14 6.65 -27.46 0.66
C LYS A 14 6.83 -27.99 2.08
N TYR A 15 7.33 -27.18 3.02
CA TYR A 15 7.54 -27.63 4.40
C TYR A 15 6.23 -27.94 5.13
N ARG A 16 5.17 -27.16 4.89
CA ARG A 16 3.84 -27.48 5.43
C ARG A 16 3.31 -28.82 4.91
N SER A 17 3.52 -29.14 3.65
CA SER A 17 3.14 -30.45 3.10
C SER A 17 3.89 -31.61 3.76
N VAL A 18 5.19 -31.44 4.04
CA VAL A 18 5.99 -32.45 4.76
C VAL A 18 5.49 -32.65 6.19
N ILE A 19 5.19 -31.57 6.91
CA ILE A 19 4.64 -31.65 8.26
C ILE A 19 3.30 -32.39 8.23
N ARG A 20 2.39 -32.00 7.32
CA ARG A 20 1.09 -32.65 7.14
C ARG A 20 1.20 -34.13 6.78
N PHE A 21 2.19 -34.50 5.98
CA PHE A 21 2.46 -35.90 5.67
C PHE A 21 2.70 -36.72 6.95
N PHE A 22 3.56 -36.24 7.86
CA PHE A 22 3.82 -36.93 9.12
C PHE A 22 2.67 -36.82 10.13
N GLU A 23 1.90 -35.73 10.11
CA GLU A 23 0.65 -35.61 10.89
C GLU A 23 -0.37 -36.68 10.51
N ASN A 24 -0.45 -37.02 9.22
CA ASN A 24 -1.35 -38.06 8.68
C ASN A 24 -0.77 -39.49 8.81
N HIS A 25 0.55 -39.64 8.81
CA HIS A 25 1.23 -40.95 8.87
C HIS A 25 1.98 -41.13 10.19
N ARG A 26 1.29 -40.94 11.32
CA ARG A 26 1.91 -41.02 12.66
C ARG A 26 2.51 -42.38 12.98
N SER A 27 2.04 -43.46 12.35
CA SER A 27 2.62 -44.80 12.49
C SER A 27 4.11 -44.84 12.14
N LEU A 28 4.56 -44.03 11.17
CA LEU A 28 5.97 -43.91 10.81
C LEU A 28 6.82 -43.32 11.94
N LEU A 29 6.25 -42.46 12.78
CA LEU A 29 6.90 -41.89 13.96
C LEU A 29 6.99 -42.91 15.11
N GLY A 30 6.12 -43.93 15.12
CA GLY A 30 6.12 -45.03 16.07
C GLY A 30 6.99 -46.22 15.66
N SER A 31 7.22 -46.42 14.35
CA SER A 31 7.91 -47.60 13.79
C SER A 31 9.38 -47.71 14.21
N THR A 32 9.86 -48.91 14.54
CA THR A 32 11.27 -49.14 14.87
C THR A 32 12.21 -48.88 13.68
N GLU A 33 11.78 -49.23 12.47
CA GLU A 33 12.61 -49.15 11.26
C GLU A 33 12.78 -47.72 10.73
N HIS A 34 11.76 -46.85 10.83
CA HIS A 34 11.78 -45.54 10.19
C HIS A 34 11.71 -44.36 11.16
N ARG A 35 11.51 -44.58 12.46
CA ARG A 35 11.31 -43.50 13.45
C ARG A 35 12.42 -42.46 13.47
N ALA A 36 13.69 -42.87 13.46
CA ALA A 36 14.82 -41.94 13.54
C ALA A 36 14.84 -40.97 12.33
N LEU A 37 14.61 -41.51 11.13
CA LEU A 37 14.54 -40.73 9.90
C LEU A 37 13.29 -39.83 9.87
N ALA A 38 12.12 -40.35 10.26
CA ALA A 38 10.86 -39.63 10.28
C ALA A 38 10.90 -38.43 11.25
N ILE A 39 11.39 -38.64 12.48
CA ILE A 39 11.58 -37.55 13.46
C ILE A 39 12.54 -36.50 12.93
N THR A 40 13.68 -36.91 12.37
CA THR A 40 14.69 -35.98 11.84
C THR A 40 14.11 -35.14 10.69
N ALA A 41 13.36 -35.76 9.78
CA ALA A 41 12.72 -35.08 8.66
C ALA A 41 11.65 -34.09 9.13
N LEU A 42 10.81 -34.49 10.10
CA LEU A 42 9.77 -33.63 10.68
C LEU A 42 10.38 -32.42 11.38
N THR A 43 11.31 -32.62 12.31
CA THR A 43 11.98 -31.53 13.03
C THR A 43 12.69 -30.58 12.07
N ARG A 44 13.31 -31.10 11.00
CA ARG A 44 13.93 -30.27 9.96
C ARG A 44 12.89 -29.43 9.21
N ALA A 45 11.75 -30.01 8.85
CA ALA A 45 10.68 -29.30 8.16
C ALA A 45 10.10 -28.17 9.03
N GLU A 46 9.84 -28.42 10.31
CA GLU A 46 9.34 -27.43 11.28
C GLU A 46 10.31 -26.24 11.43
N ARG A 47 11.60 -26.53 11.70
CA ARG A 47 12.63 -25.49 11.84
C ARG A 47 12.73 -24.63 10.58
N ARG A 48 12.69 -25.27 9.40
CA ARG A 48 12.76 -24.57 8.11
C ARG A 48 11.50 -23.74 7.87
N LEU A 49 10.32 -24.25 8.20
CA LEU A 49 9.07 -23.51 8.07
C LEU A 49 9.08 -22.24 8.94
N THR A 50 9.51 -22.33 10.20
CA THR A 50 9.63 -21.18 11.09
C THR A 50 10.57 -20.11 10.52
N ARG A 51 11.75 -20.51 10.05
CA ARG A 51 12.73 -19.59 9.45
C ARG A 51 12.20 -18.92 8.18
N VAL A 52 11.57 -19.69 7.28
CA VAL A 52 11.01 -19.16 6.03
C VAL A 52 9.84 -18.22 6.31
N THR A 53 8.98 -18.54 7.28
CA THR A 53 7.85 -17.69 7.66
C THR A 53 8.31 -16.34 8.20
N LYS A 54 9.32 -16.31 9.10
CA LYS A 54 9.95 -15.05 9.55
C LYS A 54 10.48 -14.23 8.38
N THR A 55 11.12 -14.89 7.41
CA THR A 55 11.63 -14.23 6.20
C THR A 55 10.51 -13.63 5.35
N ILE A 56 9.39 -14.35 5.17
CA ILE A 56 8.22 -13.87 4.42
C ILE A 56 7.66 -12.60 5.04
N VAL A 57 7.50 -12.57 6.37
CA VAL A 57 7.01 -11.40 7.10
C VAL A 57 7.94 -10.20 6.89
N ALA A 58 9.25 -10.40 7.04
CA ALA A 58 10.24 -9.35 6.81
C ALA A 58 10.20 -8.81 5.36
N LEU A 59 10.11 -9.71 4.36
CA LEU A 59 10.03 -9.31 2.95
C LEU A 59 8.75 -8.53 2.64
N ARG A 60 7.60 -8.96 3.17
CA ARG A 60 6.34 -8.23 3.04
C ARG A 60 6.44 -6.84 3.65
N GLY A 61 6.96 -6.72 4.87
CA GLY A 61 7.16 -5.43 5.52
C GLY A 61 8.14 -4.52 4.78
N ALA A 62 9.20 -5.06 4.18
CA ALA A 62 10.12 -4.29 3.34
C ALA A 62 9.43 -3.76 2.07
N LEU A 63 8.62 -4.59 1.39
CA LEU A 63 7.85 -4.18 0.23
C LEU A 63 6.84 -3.07 0.57
N GLN A 64 6.10 -3.22 1.67
CA GLN A 64 5.16 -2.21 2.13
C GLN A 64 5.86 -0.87 2.43
N ARG A 65 7.00 -0.89 3.13
CA ARG A 65 7.79 0.33 3.40
C ARG A 65 8.32 0.97 2.13
N ARG A 66 8.82 0.19 1.17
CA ARG A 66 9.25 0.69 -0.13
C ARG A 66 8.09 1.36 -0.87
N GLU A 67 6.93 0.74 -0.85
CA GLU A 67 5.73 1.27 -1.48
C GLU A 67 5.25 2.56 -0.83
N ALA A 68 5.22 2.61 0.50
CA ALA A 68 4.89 3.81 1.25
C ALA A 68 5.87 4.96 0.95
N ARG A 69 7.18 4.69 0.84
CA ARG A 69 8.18 5.67 0.43
C ARG A 69 7.99 6.14 -1.00
N ARG A 70 7.66 5.23 -1.92
CA ARG A 70 7.36 5.56 -3.32
C ARG A 70 6.16 6.49 -3.40
N LEU A 71 5.12 6.21 -2.63
CA LEU A 71 3.92 7.03 -2.54
C LEU A 71 4.20 8.40 -1.92
N ALA A 72 4.93 8.44 -0.81
CA ALA A 72 5.28 9.67 -0.12
C ALA A 72 6.09 10.63 -1.02
N ASN A 73 6.84 10.12 -1.98
CA ASN A 73 7.64 10.91 -2.92
C ASN A 73 7.11 10.84 -4.35
N ALA A 74 5.86 10.40 -4.54
CA ALA A 74 5.26 10.35 -5.86
C ALA A 74 5.08 11.78 -6.41
N PRO A 75 5.31 12.00 -7.71
CA PRO A 75 5.03 13.28 -8.33
C PRO A 75 3.53 13.61 -8.21
N PRO A 76 3.15 14.90 -8.15
CA PRO A 76 1.78 15.35 -7.94
C PRO A 76 0.72 14.60 -8.74
N LYS A 77 0.91 14.47 -10.06
CA LYS A 77 -0.06 13.82 -10.95
C LYS A 77 -0.30 12.35 -10.59
N VAL A 78 0.78 11.61 -10.30
CA VAL A 78 0.70 10.20 -9.90
C VAL A 78 0.02 10.05 -8.54
N ALA A 79 0.35 10.93 -7.60
CA ALA A 79 -0.27 10.94 -6.28
C ALA A 79 -1.77 11.22 -6.34
N ILE A 80 -2.18 12.22 -7.14
CA ILE A 80 -3.58 12.60 -7.37
C ILE A 80 -4.36 11.41 -7.95
N CYS A 81 -3.92 10.87 -9.09
CA CYS A 81 -4.66 9.81 -9.77
C CYS A 81 -4.73 8.52 -8.96
N ARG A 82 -3.71 8.23 -8.15
CA ARG A 82 -3.75 7.08 -7.25
C ARG A 82 -4.76 7.23 -6.12
N VAL A 83 -4.94 8.44 -5.60
CA VAL A 83 -5.89 8.68 -4.50
C VAL A 83 -7.33 8.79 -5.03
N PHE A 84 -7.54 9.55 -6.10
CA PHE A 84 -8.87 9.79 -6.68
C PHE A 84 -9.37 8.62 -7.55
N GLY A 85 -8.49 7.68 -7.88
CA GLY A 85 -8.80 6.53 -8.73
C GLY A 85 -9.08 6.92 -10.18
N SER A 86 -9.26 5.91 -11.04
CA SER A 86 -9.48 6.13 -12.48
C SER A 86 -10.69 7.01 -12.78
N ARG A 87 -11.76 6.88 -11.98
CA ARG A 87 -13.02 7.61 -12.17
C ARG A 87 -12.89 9.14 -12.03
N TYR A 88 -12.06 9.61 -11.10
CA TYR A 88 -11.96 11.05 -10.78
C TYR A 88 -10.55 11.62 -11.01
N CYS A 89 -9.59 10.80 -11.45
CA CYS A 89 -8.21 11.21 -11.72
C CYS A 89 -8.13 12.43 -12.65
N ASP A 90 -8.78 12.39 -13.82
CA ASP A 90 -8.73 13.50 -14.78
C ASP A 90 -9.31 14.80 -14.20
N GLN A 91 -10.46 14.70 -13.54
CA GLN A 91 -11.12 15.84 -12.91
C GLN A 91 -10.26 16.45 -11.81
N ALA A 92 -9.67 15.61 -10.96
CA ALA A 92 -8.79 16.03 -9.87
C ALA A 92 -7.50 16.67 -10.40
N LEU A 93 -6.95 16.17 -11.51
CA LEU A 93 -5.79 16.77 -12.16
C LEU A 93 -6.10 18.18 -12.68
N LYS A 94 -7.26 18.38 -13.32
CA LYS A 94 -7.68 19.70 -13.82
C LYS A 94 -7.88 20.70 -12.70
N VAL A 95 -8.58 20.31 -11.65
CA VAL A 95 -8.78 21.15 -10.46
C VAL A 95 -7.43 21.49 -9.82
N ALA A 96 -6.57 20.51 -9.54
CA ALA A 96 -5.27 20.78 -8.93
C ALA A 96 -4.33 21.62 -9.83
N TRP A 97 -4.46 21.52 -11.15
CA TRP A 97 -3.72 22.37 -12.08
C TRP A 97 -4.19 23.81 -12.01
N CYS A 98 -5.50 24.05 -12.08
CA CYS A 98 -6.04 25.41 -12.00
C CYS A 98 -5.78 26.06 -10.63
N GLU A 99 -5.91 25.30 -9.54
CA GLU A 99 -5.72 25.81 -8.17
C GLU A 99 -4.24 26.13 -7.85
N SER A 100 -3.29 25.37 -8.42
CA SER A 100 -1.90 25.43 -7.94
C SER A 100 -0.82 25.12 -8.97
N HIS A 101 -1.17 24.87 -10.23
CA HIS A 101 -0.29 24.29 -11.26
C HIS A 101 0.41 23.02 -10.78
N HIS A 102 -0.31 22.17 -10.04
CA HIS A 102 0.22 20.95 -9.40
C HIS A 102 1.36 21.21 -8.39
N SER A 103 1.50 22.42 -7.86
CA SER A 103 2.54 22.75 -6.89
C SER A 103 2.10 22.40 -5.46
N THR A 104 2.86 21.51 -4.80
CA THR A 104 2.62 21.14 -3.39
C THR A 104 2.97 22.27 -2.42
N THR A 105 3.68 23.28 -2.88
CA THR A 105 4.11 24.44 -2.08
C THR A 105 3.37 25.72 -2.47
N ALA A 106 2.39 25.65 -3.37
CA ALA A 106 1.57 26.81 -3.73
C ALA A 106 0.86 27.37 -2.49
N ARG A 107 0.79 28.71 -2.42
CA ARG A 107 0.15 29.45 -1.33
C ARG A 107 -0.67 30.59 -1.92
N ASN A 108 -1.93 30.67 -1.55
CA ASN A 108 -2.79 31.81 -1.83
C ASN A 108 -3.46 32.25 -0.51
N GLY A 109 -2.87 33.24 0.17
CA GLY A 109 -3.29 33.62 1.52
C GLY A 109 -3.29 32.43 2.48
N GLN A 110 -4.45 32.08 3.03
CA GLN A 110 -4.60 30.94 3.94
C GLN A 110 -4.68 29.58 3.23
N TYR A 111 -4.82 29.54 1.91
CA TYR A 111 -5.02 28.30 1.13
C TYR A 111 -3.66 27.73 0.69
N LEU A 112 -3.49 26.41 0.84
CA LEU A 112 -2.18 25.77 0.69
C LEU A 112 -2.23 24.49 -0.17
N GLY A 113 -1.18 24.28 -0.94
CA GLY A 113 -0.87 23.02 -1.62
C GLY A 113 -1.71 22.76 -2.87
N LEU A 114 -1.72 21.49 -3.30
CA LEU A 114 -2.26 21.07 -4.60
C LEU A 114 -3.70 21.50 -4.88
N PHE A 115 -4.52 21.51 -3.83
CA PHE A 115 -5.96 21.71 -3.90
C PHE A 115 -6.39 22.96 -3.13
N GLN A 116 -5.44 23.84 -2.81
CA GLN A 116 -5.68 25.12 -2.13
C GLN A 116 -6.72 24.99 -0.99
N MET A 117 -6.57 23.99 -0.12
CA MET A 117 -7.52 23.77 0.99
C MET A 117 -7.31 24.84 2.05
N GLY A 118 -8.37 25.33 2.68
CA GLY A 118 -8.31 26.34 3.74
C GLY A 118 -7.85 25.79 5.10
N TRP A 119 -7.69 26.66 6.10
CA TRP A 119 -7.21 26.25 7.42
C TRP A 119 -8.17 25.25 8.11
N SER A 120 -9.47 25.52 8.06
CA SER A 120 -10.50 24.65 8.65
C SER A 120 -10.48 23.25 8.02
N GLU A 121 -10.43 23.19 6.70
CA GLU A 121 -10.45 21.95 5.92
C GLU A 121 -9.16 21.15 6.17
N ARG A 122 -8.00 21.83 6.25
CA ARG A 122 -6.74 21.18 6.62
C ARG A 122 -6.76 20.61 8.04
N ARG A 123 -7.45 21.28 8.98
CA ARG A 123 -7.64 20.78 10.34
C ARG A 123 -8.54 19.55 10.37
N LEU A 124 -9.60 19.53 9.58
CA LEU A 124 -10.58 18.44 9.54
C LEU A 124 -10.09 17.21 8.77
N PHE A 125 -9.51 17.41 7.58
CA PHE A 125 -9.15 16.31 6.67
C PHE A 125 -7.66 15.94 6.71
N GLY A 126 -6.86 16.81 7.31
CA GLY A 126 -5.41 16.72 7.40
C GLY A 126 -4.70 17.58 6.34
N HIS A 127 -3.38 17.68 6.47
CA HIS A 127 -2.52 18.28 5.46
C HIS A 127 -1.10 17.74 5.63
N GLY A 128 -0.29 17.80 4.58
CA GLY A 128 1.11 17.40 4.63
C GLY A 128 1.94 18.09 3.57
N GLN A 129 3.26 17.99 3.67
CA GLN A 129 4.17 18.63 2.71
C GLN A 129 4.23 17.89 1.37
N LYS A 130 3.85 16.61 1.35
CA LYS A 130 3.98 15.76 0.17
C LYS A 130 2.67 15.69 -0.62
N ALA A 131 2.78 15.57 -1.94
CA ALA A 131 1.65 15.47 -2.85
C ALA A 131 0.63 14.41 -2.44
N HIS A 132 1.09 13.23 -2.04
CA HIS A 132 0.19 12.14 -1.63
C HIS A 132 -0.64 12.48 -0.39
N GLN A 133 -0.06 13.18 0.59
CA GLN A 133 -0.78 13.59 1.79
C GLN A 133 -1.82 14.67 1.47
N GLN A 134 -1.45 15.64 0.62
CA GLN A 134 -2.37 16.70 0.18
C GLN A 134 -3.52 16.12 -0.66
N ALA A 135 -3.23 15.16 -1.54
CA ALA A 135 -4.26 14.47 -2.32
C ALA A 135 -5.21 13.64 -1.43
N ILE A 136 -4.71 12.95 -0.40
CA ILE A 136 -5.56 12.23 0.58
C ILE A 136 -6.50 13.20 1.30
N ALA A 137 -5.99 14.34 1.78
CA ALA A 137 -6.80 15.35 2.44
C ALA A 137 -7.89 15.89 1.51
N ALA A 138 -7.52 16.26 0.28
CA ALA A 138 -8.47 16.75 -0.72
C ALA A 138 -9.53 15.70 -1.07
N HIS A 139 -9.14 14.43 -1.22
CA HIS A 139 -10.09 13.36 -1.52
C HIS A 139 -11.08 13.12 -0.38
N LYS A 140 -10.66 13.23 0.89
CA LYS A 140 -11.61 13.17 2.02
C LYS A 140 -12.63 14.30 1.95
N TYR A 141 -12.19 15.50 1.62
CA TYR A 141 -13.10 16.64 1.46
C TYR A 141 -14.06 16.45 0.28
N PHE A 142 -13.55 15.97 -0.85
CA PHE A 142 -14.33 15.62 -2.04
C PHE A 142 -15.40 14.57 -1.73
N VAL A 143 -15.07 13.53 -0.97
CA VAL A 143 -16.05 12.52 -0.56
C VAL A 143 -17.10 13.12 0.36
N LEU A 144 -16.70 13.98 1.31
CA LEU A 144 -17.64 14.64 2.21
C LEU A 144 -18.62 15.56 1.46
N SER A 145 -18.16 16.25 0.41
CA SER A 145 -19.02 17.09 -0.42
C SER A 145 -19.97 16.29 -1.33
N GLY A 146 -20.05 14.97 -1.19
CA GLY A 146 -20.89 14.14 -2.04
C GLY A 146 -20.22 13.73 -3.35
N ARG A 147 -18.89 13.79 -3.42
CA ARG A 147 -18.08 13.57 -4.64
C ARG A 147 -18.34 14.62 -5.72
N ASP A 148 -18.48 15.87 -5.26
CA ASP A 148 -18.60 17.02 -6.13
C ASP A 148 -17.39 17.95 -6.01
N TRP A 149 -17.28 18.88 -6.96
CA TRP A 149 -16.21 19.88 -6.97
C TRP A 149 -16.66 21.21 -6.37
N SER A 150 -17.80 21.25 -5.65
CA SER A 150 -18.34 22.48 -5.07
C SER A 150 -17.35 23.20 -4.15
N PRO A 151 -16.49 22.51 -3.35
CA PRO A 151 -15.59 23.20 -2.44
C PRO A 151 -14.42 23.96 -3.07
N TRP A 152 -14.08 23.63 -4.31
CA TRP A 152 -12.96 24.24 -5.02
C TRP A 152 -13.43 25.42 -5.86
N SER A 153 -12.58 26.43 -6.03
CA SER A 153 -12.91 27.55 -6.91
C SER A 153 -12.85 27.08 -8.37
N CYS A 154 -11.81 26.32 -8.68
CA CYS A 154 -11.65 25.66 -9.95
C CYS A 154 -12.55 24.42 -10.06
N LYS A 155 -13.13 24.26 -11.24
CA LYS A 155 -13.96 23.11 -11.64
C LYS A 155 -13.29 22.29 -12.75
N PRO A 156 -13.60 20.99 -12.87
CA PRO A 156 -13.03 20.11 -13.89
C PRO A 156 -13.31 20.51 -15.35
N TRP A 157 -14.26 21.41 -15.57
CA TRP A 157 -14.70 21.84 -16.90
C TRP A 157 -14.19 23.23 -17.29
N TYR A 158 -13.41 23.92 -16.46
CA TYR A 158 -12.64 25.06 -16.96
C TYR A 158 -11.59 24.50 -17.94
N GLY A 159 -11.77 24.81 -19.22
CA GLY A 159 -10.83 24.41 -20.27
C GLY A 159 -9.45 25.04 -20.06
N TYR A 160 -8.42 24.38 -20.58
CA TYR A 160 -7.11 25.00 -20.75
C TYR A 160 -7.27 26.22 -21.66
N SER A 161 -7.14 27.42 -21.11
CA SER A 161 -6.76 28.60 -21.89
C SER A 161 -5.25 28.75 -21.81
#